data_AF-A0A8T6P112-F1
#
_entry.id   AF-A0A8T6P112-F1
#
_cell.length_a   1.000
_cell.length_b   1.000
_cell.length_c   1.000
_cell.angle_alpha   90.00
_cell.angle_beta   90.00
_cell.angle_gamma   90.00
#
_symmetry.space_group_name_H-M   'P 1'
#
loop_
_entity.id
_entity.type
_entity.pdbx_description
1 polymer ?
#
loop_
_entity_poly.entity_id
_entity_poly.type
_entity_poly.pdbx_seq_one_letter_code
_entity_poly.pdbx_strand_id
1 'polypeptide(L)'
;MRMVLAHFRLLTLLGLVVLLLAACAPQPAVTPTPTKTPIPQEAAVEDQPVAAPTATPEPGGTPTATPLPGPYGPTGYPENVNPLTGLPVDDVAVLERRPLLIKVSNESDRVRPQSGLAFADHVWEYQM
;
A
#
# COMPACT_ATOMS: atom_id res chain seq x y z
N MET A 1 32.73 51.36 -19.01
CA MET A 1 32.79 50.15 -18.15
C MET A 1 31.45 49.73 -17.54
N ARG A 2 30.57 50.65 -17.08
CA ARG A 2 29.27 50.27 -16.45
C ARG A 2 28.30 49.53 -17.38
N MET A 3 28.24 49.88 -18.67
CA MET A 3 27.41 49.16 -19.65
C MET A 3 27.90 47.74 -19.91
N VAL A 4 29.22 47.53 -20.08
CA VAL A 4 29.79 46.18 -20.32
C VAL A 4 29.51 45.24 -19.14
N LEU A 5 29.56 45.75 -17.91
CA LEU A 5 29.26 44.98 -16.70
C LEU A 5 27.76 44.62 -16.59
N ALA A 6 26.86 45.48 -17.09
CA ALA A 6 25.42 45.20 -17.11
C ALA A 6 25.05 44.13 -18.15
N HIS A 7 25.68 44.15 -19.32
CA HIS A 7 25.49 43.10 -20.34
C HIS A 7 26.04 41.76 -19.89
N PHE A 8 27.20 41.75 -19.20
CA PHE A 8 27.77 40.54 -18.63
C PHE A 8 26.86 39.92 -17.54
N ARG A 9 26.26 40.75 -16.68
CA ARG A 9 25.29 40.33 -15.66
C ARG A 9 23.99 39.79 -16.26
N LEU A 10 23.50 40.42 -17.33
CA LEU A 10 22.30 39.94 -18.03
C LEU A 10 22.54 38.59 -18.71
N LEU A 11 23.69 38.41 -19.35
CA LEU A 11 24.05 37.14 -20.01
C LEU A 11 24.26 36.00 -19.01
N THR A 12 24.85 36.29 -17.85
CA THR A 12 25.00 35.30 -16.77
C THR A 12 23.66 34.90 -16.15
N LEU A 13 22.75 35.86 -15.93
CA LEU A 13 21.38 35.57 -15.48
C LEU A 13 20.61 34.72 -16.51
N LEU A 14 20.71 35.06 -17.80
CA LEU A 14 20.04 34.31 -18.86
C LEU A 14 20.56 32.86 -18.94
N GLY A 15 21.87 32.66 -18.84
CA GLY A 15 22.48 31.32 -18.82
C GLY A 15 22.02 30.48 -17.63
N LEU A 16 21.88 31.09 -16.45
CA LEU A 16 21.45 30.40 -15.24
C LEU A 16 19.98 29.97 -15.30
N VAL A 17 19.11 30.78 -15.92
CA VAL A 17 17.70 30.43 -16.18
C VAL A 17 17.57 29.25 -17.15
N VAL A 18 18.37 29.22 -18.23
CA VAL A 18 18.39 28.09 -19.17
C VAL A 18 18.83 26.79 -18.49
N LEU A 19 19.82 26.85 -17.60
CA LEU A 19 20.28 25.69 -16.84
C LEU A 19 19.20 25.13 -15.90
N LEU A 20 18.43 26.00 -15.23
CA LEU A 20 17.35 25.59 -14.34
C LEU A 20 16.17 24.92 -15.06
N LEU A 21 15.90 25.31 -16.31
CA LEU A 21 14.81 24.74 -17.12
C LEU A 21 15.13 23.35 -17.69
N ALA A 22 16.41 22.96 -17.77
CA ALA A 22 16.83 21.68 -18.37
C ALA A 22 16.80 20.48 -17.39
N ALA A 23 16.49 20.69 -16.10
CA ALA A 23 16.56 19.65 -15.07
C ALA A 23 15.35 18.70 -15.01
N CYS A 24 14.33 18.90 -15.84
CA CYS A 24 13.10 18.10 -15.83
C CYS A 24 13.13 17.05 -16.95
N ALA A 25 13.80 15.91 -16.70
CA ALA A 25 13.75 14.75 -17.58
C ALA A 25 13.00 13.58 -16.90
N PRO A 26 12.00 12.97 -17.55
CA PRO A 26 11.26 11.83 -16.98
C PRO A 26 12.11 10.56 -17.02
N GLN A 27 12.13 9.82 -15.90
CA GLN A 27 12.85 8.55 -15.76
C GLN A 27 12.00 7.38 -16.27
N PRO A 28 12.54 6.45 -17.07
CA PRO A 28 11.78 5.28 -17.54
C PRO A 28 11.45 4.31 -16.40
N ALA A 29 10.18 3.91 -16.32
CA ALA A 29 9.68 2.94 -15.35
C ALA A 29 9.93 1.50 -15.84
N VAL A 30 10.40 0.63 -14.94
CA VAL A 30 10.63 -0.80 -15.21
C VAL A 30 9.34 -1.61 -15.03
N THR A 31 9.01 -2.46 -16.00
CA THR A 31 7.83 -3.34 -15.98
C THR A 31 8.19 -4.71 -15.39
N PRO A 32 7.49 -5.22 -14.37
CA PRO A 32 7.74 -6.57 -13.85
C PRO A 32 7.21 -7.64 -14.82
N THR A 33 8.00 -8.69 -15.03
CA THR A 33 7.67 -9.85 -15.88
C THR A 33 6.96 -10.93 -15.05
N PRO A 34 5.86 -11.55 -15.54
CA PRO A 34 5.18 -12.60 -14.81
C PRO A 34 6.00 -13.91 -14.76
N THR A 35 6.13 -14.49 -13.57
CA THR A 35 6.78 -15.78 -13.35
C THR A 35 5.74 -16.90 -13.39
N LYS A 36 6.03 -17.99 -14.11
CA LYS A 36 5.15 -19.15 -14.29
C LYS A 36 5.41 -20.17 -13.17
N THR A 37 4.43 -20.41 -12.31
CA THR A 37 4.47 -21.42 -11.24
C THR A 37 4.33 -22.83 -11.81
N PRO A 38 5.22 -23.79 -11.50
CA PRO A 38 5.07 -25.19 -11.91
C PRO A 38 4.06 -25.93 -11.02
N ILE A 39 3.35 -26.89 -11.63
CA ILE A 39 2.32 -27.72 -11.01
C ILE A 39 3.00 -28.87 -10.23
N PRO A 40 2.55 -29.23 -9.01
CA PRO A 40 3.10 -30.38 -8.27
C PRO A 40 2.79 -31.71 -8.97
N GLN A 41 3.82 -32.54 -9.15
CA GLN A 41 3.73 -33.90 -9.68
C GLN A 41 3.54 -34.88 -8.53
N GLU A 42 2.49 -35.70 -8.60
CA GLU A 42 2.13 -36.70 -7.60
C GLU A 42 3.05 -37.92 -7.73
N ALA A 43 3.77 -38.25 -6.66
CA ALA A 43 4.68 -39.39 -6.59
C ALA A 43 3.95 -40.61 -5.99
N ALA A 44 4.09 -41.74 -6.68
CA ALA A 44 3.57 -43.05 -6.27
C ALA A 44 4.25 -43.55 -4.99
N VAL A 45 3.46 -44.24 -4.15
CA VAL A 45 3.88 -44.83 -2.87
C VAL A 45 4.44 -46.24 -3.13
N GLU A 46 5.66 -46.50 -2.67
CA GLU A 46 6.27 -47.84 -2.63
C GLU A 46 6.43 -48.30 -1.17
N ASP A 47 6.11 -49.57 -0.92
CA ASP A 47 6.00 -50.25 0.37
C ASP A 47 7.28 -50.20 1.21
N GLN A 48 7.14 -49.86 2.50
CA GLN A 48 8.19 -49.96 3.52
C GLN A 48 7.72 -50.83 4.70
N PRO A 49 8.62 -51.58 5.38
CA PRO A 49 8.24 -52.57 6.38
C PRO A 49 7.79 -51.94 7.71
N VAL A 50 6.84 -52.61 8.37
CA VAL A 50 6.20 -52.22 9.63
C VAL A 50 7.22 -52.00 10.76
N ALA A 51 7.29 -50.78 11.30
CA ALA A 51 8.00 -50.45 12.53
C ALA A 51 7.16 -50.81 13.77
N ALA A 52 7.84 -51.24 14.84
CA ALA A 52 7.27 -51.61 16.14
C ALA A 52 6.43 -50.48 16.78
N PRO A 53 5.47 -50.80 17.69
CA PRO A 53 4.58 -49.79 18.26
C PRO A 53 5.35 -48.79 19.13
N THR A 54 5.47 -47.55 18.63
CA THR A 54 5.87 -46.37 19.40
C THR A 54 4.79 -46.03 20.41
N ALA A 55 5.18 -45.74 21.65
CA ALA A 55 4.26 -45.28 22.69
C ALA A 55 3.51 -44.02 22.22
N THR A 56 2.18 -44.08 22.26
CA THR A 56 1.29 -42.98 21.91
C THR A 56 1.60 -41.76 22.79
N PRO A 57 1.95 -40.58 22.23
CA PRO A 57 2.02 -39.36 23.02
C PRO A 57 0.63 -39.06 23.56
N GLU A 58 0.56 -38.80 24.87
CA GLU A 58 -0.65 -38.37 25.56
C GLU A 58 -1.28 -37.17 24.82
N PRO A 59 -2.62 -37.07 24.68
CA PRO A 59 -3.25 -35.96 23.99
C PRO A 59 -2.82 -34.63 24.62
N GLY A 60 -1.93 -33.92 23.95
CA GLY A 60 -1.54 -32.56 24.32
C GLY A 60 -2.79 -31.71 24.42
N GLY A 61 -2.89 -30.94 25.51
CA GLY A 61 -4.07 -30.14 25.82
C GLY A 61 -4.58 -29.38 24.60
N THR A 62 -5.88 -29.51 24.34
CA THR A 62 -6.55 -28.82 23.23
C THR A 62 -6.19 -27.34 23.27
N PRO A 63 -5.68 -26.73 22.18
CA PRO A 63 -5.45 -25.30 22.16
C PRO A 63 -6.75 -24.60 22.49
N THR A 64 -6.79 -23.94 23.65
CA THR A 64 -7.94 -23.12 24.03
C THR A 64 -7.95 -21.94 23.08
N ALA A 65 -8.97 -21.83 22.23
CA ALA A 65 -9.15 -20.70 21.36
C ALA A 65 -9.17 -19.43 22.22
N THR A 66 -8.21 -18.53 22.01
CA THR A 66 -8.27 -17.20 22.62
C THR A 66 -9.47 -16.51 21.98
N PRO A 67 -10.46 -16.04 22.75
CA PRO A 67 -11.61 -15.36 22.18
C PRO A 67 -11.11 -14.13 21.42
N LEU A 68 -11.40 -14.06 20.11
CA LEU A 68 -11.19 -12.83 19.36
C LEU A 68 -12.06 -11.74 20.01
N PRO A 69 -11.52 -10.53 20.26
CA PRO A 69 -12.37 -9.42 20.63
C PRO A 69 -13.47 -9.26 19.58
N GLY A 70 -14.71 -9.12 20.06
CA GLY A 70 -15.86 -8.88 19.21
C GLY A 70 -15.70 -7.57 18.40
N PRO A 71 -16.55 -7.35 17.38
CA PRO A 71 -16.49 -6.13 16.58
C PRO A 71 -16.61 -4.88 17.47
N TYR A 72 -15.74 -3.90 17.24
CA TYR A 72 -15.80 -2.60 17.90
C TYR A 72 -16.87 -1.72 17.25
N GLY A 73 -17.54 -0.87 18.03
CA GLY A 73 -18.47 0.14 17.53
C GLY A 73 -19.96 -0.17 17.72
N PRO A 74 -20.85 0.80 17.42
CA PRO A 74 -20.56 2.14 16.89
C PRO A 74 -19.98 3.10 17.95
N THR A 75 -19.99 2.71 19.22
CA THR A 75 -19.35 3.42 20.33
C THR A 75 -18.36 2.49 21.04
N GLY A 76 -17.47 3.06 21.87
CA GLY A 76 -16.55 2.26 22.68
C GLY A 76 -15.38 1.64 21.91
N TYR A 77 -14.90 2.31 20.85
CA TYR A 77 -13.66 1.91 20.21
C TYR A 77 -12.48 2.01 21.20
N PRO A 78 -11.54 1.05 21.19
CA PRO A 78 -10.27 1.21 21.88
C PRO A 78 -9.53 2.45 21.39
N GLU A 79 -8.71 3.03 22.26
CA GLU A 79 -8.05 4.32 22.03
C GLU A 79 -7.16 4.33 20.78
N ASN A 80 -6.61 3.19 20.39
CA ASN A 80 -5.73 3.05 19.23
C ASN A 80 -6.43 2.44 18.00
N VAL A 81 -7.76 2.37 17.95
CA VAL A 81 -8.50 1.76 16.82
C VAL A 81 -9.22 2.84 16.01
N ASN A 82 -9.00 2.85 14.69
CA ASN A 82 -9.68 3.76 13.78
C ASN A 82 -11.17 3.38 13.67
N PRO A 83 -12.12 4.29 14.00
CA PRO A 83 -13.54 4.00 13.99
C PRO A 83 -14.13 3.79 12.58
N LEU A 84 -13.42 4.21 11.52
CA LEU A 84 -13.84 4.01 10.14
C LEU A 84 -13.44 2.64 9.60
N THR A 85 -12.27 2.13 9.99
CA THR A 85 -11.72 0.88 9.42
C THR A 85 -11.72 -0.30 10.39
N GLY A 86 -11.86 -0.04 11.70
CA GLY A 86 -11.72 -1.05 12.75
C GLY A 86 -10.28 -1.55 12.96
N LEU A 87 -9.30 -0.94 12.31
CA LEU A 87 -7.88 -1.34 12.38
C LEU A 87 -7.14 -0.54 13.47
N PRO A 88 -6.16 -1.16 14.15
CA PRO A 88 -5.27 -0.44 15.05
C PRO A 88 -4.35 0.51 14.28
N VAL A 89 -3.99 1.63 14.90
CA VAL A 89 -3.01 2.58 14.38
C VAL A 89 -1.81 2.68 15.32
N ASP A 90 -0.61 2.89 14.77
CA ASP A 90 0.62 3.03 15.57
C ASP A 90 0.70 4.42 16.24
N ASP A 91 0.29 5.46 15.53
CA ASP A 91 0.24 6.84 16.03
C ASP A 91 -1.21 7.26 16.28
N VAL A 92 -1.59 7.41 17.54
CA VAL A 92 -2.95 7.79 17.96
C VAL A 92 -3.32 9.21 17.49
N ALA A 93 -2.35 10.10 17.29
CA ALA A 93 -2.62 11.47 16.83
C ALA A 93 -3.25 11.51 15.43
N VAL A 94 -3.10 10.43 14.64
CA VAL A 94 -3.78 10.26 13.35
C VAL A 94 -5.30 10.22 13.49
N LEU A 95 -5.83 9.70 14.61
CA LEU A 95 -7.27 9.57 14.84
C LEU A 95 -7.96 10.91 15.09
N GLU A 96 -7.20 11.94 15.48
CA GLU A 96 -7.68 13.32 15.63
C GLU A 96 -7.85 14.06 14.29
N ARG A 97 -7.47 13.43 13.17
CA ARG A 97 -7.64 14.00 11.83
C ARG A 97 -9.10 13.91 11.40
N ARG A 98 -9.65 15.03 10.92
CA ARG A 98 -11.02 15.07 10.39
C ARG A 98 -11.14 14.21 9.12
N PRO A 99 -12.13 13.30 9.05
CA PRO A 99 -12.43 12.58 7.81
C PRO A 99 -12.82 13.53 6.69
N LEU A 100 -12.34 13.27 5.47
CA LEU A 100 -12.67 14.04 4.27
C LEU A 100 -13.44 13.18 3.29
N LEU A 101 -14.52 13.72 2.74
CA LEU A 101 -15.27 13.11 1.64
C LEU A 101 -14.97 13.87 0.35
N ILE A 102 -14.39 13.17 -0.63
CA ILE A 102 -13.92 13.77 -1.89
C ILE A 102 -14.73 13.16 -3.03
N LYS A 103 -15.35 14.01 -3.87
CA LYS A 103 -15.99 13.57 -5.10
C LYS A 103 -14.94 13.46 -6.21
N VAL A 104 -14.77 12.25 -6.73
CA VAL A 104 -13.84 11.93 -7.81
C VAL A 104 -14.62 11.50 -9.04
N SER A 105 -14.27 12.03 -10.22
CA SER A 105 -14.90 11.61 -11.48
C SER A 105 -14.43 10.20 -11.88
N ASN A 106 -15.37 9.36 -12.31
CA ASN A 106 -15.10 8.05 -12.93
C ASN A 106 -15.71 7.90 -14.33
N GLU A 107 -16.05 9.01 -14.99
CA GLU A 107 -16.90 9.04 -16.19
C GLU A 107 -16.32 8.31 -17.41
N SER A 108 -15.03 8.46 -17.72
CA SER A 108 -14.40 7.85 -18.90
C SER A 108 -12.94 7.50 -18.68
N ASP A 109 -12.35 6.81 -19.64
CA ASP A 109 -10.92 6.51 -19.71
C ASP A 109 -10.06 7.79 -19.74
N ARG A 110 -10.60 8.93 -20.22
CA ARG A 110 -9.92 10.23 -20.23
C ARG A 110 -9.60 10.78 -18.83
N VAL A 111 -10.41 10.43 -17.82
CA VAL A 111 -10.22 10.89 -16.42
C VAL A 111 -9.63 9.80 -15.52
N ARG A 112 -9.29 8.64 -16.10
CA ARG A 112 -8.58 7.54 -15.44
C ARG A 112 -7.13 7.46 -15.94
N PRO A 113 -6.19 6.94 -15.13
CA PRO A 113 -6.36 6.48 -13.75
C PRO A 113 -6.43 7.63 -12.75
N GLN A 114 -7.19 7.45 -11.67
CA GLN A 114 -7.20 8.40 -10.55
C GLN A 114 -5.99 8.20 -9.64
N SER A 115 -5.62 9.25 -8.91
CA SER A 115 -4.55 9.22 -7.91
C SER A 115 -5.12 9.17 -6.49
N GLY A 116 -4.45 8.44 -5.61
CA GLY A 116 -4.75 8.46 -4.18
C GLY A 116 -5.88 7.55 -3.70
N LEU A 117 -6.66 6.94 -4.61
CA LEU A 117 -7.76 6.04 -4.22
C LEU A 117 -7.29 4.83 -3.39
N ALA A 118 -6.07 4.35 -3.61
CA ALA A 118 -5.49 3.24 -2.84
C ALA A 118 -5.22 3.57 -1.36
N PHE A 119 -5.25 4.85 -0.98
CA PHE A 119 -5.08 5.31 0.41
C PHE A 119 -6.40 5.72 1.08
N ALA A 120 -7.52 5.62 0.37
CA ALA A 120 -8.83 5.93 0.94
C ALA A 120 -9.33 4.75 1.78
N ASP A 121 -9.79 5.03 3.00
CA ASP A 121 -10.42 4.01 3.86
C ASP A 121 -11.73 3.48 3.24
N HIS A 122 -12.49 4.36 2.60
CA HIS A 122 -13.76 4.04 1.94
C HIS A 122 -13.85 4.70 0.57
N VAL A 123 -14.33 3.94 -0.41
CA VAL A 123 -14.68 4.42 -1.75
C VAL A 123 -16.09 3.96 -2.07
N TRP A 124 -16.96 4.92 -2.38
CA TRP A 124 -18.31 4.64 -2.86
C TRP A 124 -18.44 5.09 -4.30
N GLU A 125 -18.93 4.18 -5.13
CA GLU A 125 -19.34 4.47 -6.49
C GLU A 125 -20.85 4.28 -6.59
N TYR A 126 -21.50 5.17 -7.33
CA TYR A 126 -22.90 5.04 -7.66
C TYR A 126 -23.07 5.27 -9.16
N GLN A 127 -23.72 4.32 -9.81
CA GLN A 127 -24.13 4.44 -11.20
C GLN A 127 -25.55 4.99 -11.26
N MET A 128 -25.70 6.11 -11.97
CA MET A 128 -27.00 6.68 -12.33
C MET A 128 -27.64 5.94 -13.50
#